data_AF-A0A932Y3M1-F1
#
_entry.id   AF-A0A932Y3M1-F1
#
_cell.length_a   1.000
_cell.length_b   1.000
_cell.length_c   1.000
_cell.angle_alpha   90.00
_cell.angle_beta   90.00
_cell.angle_gamma   90.00
#
_symmetry.space_group_name_H-M   'P 1'
#
loop_
_entity.id
_entity.type
_entity.pdbx_description
1 polymer ?
#
loop_
_entity_poly.entity_id
_entity_poly.type
_entity_poly.pdbx_seq_one_letter_code
_entity_poly.pdbx_strand_id
1 'polypeptide(L)'
;MIGVILVLWANGRFTPLVSSIVSHASQKTLFEENIDLNFDGQLEKVSKIQTEHGIMVQVQSGLFLSSKVSFAFLNMDDGFLYDHKSITPVAFVDINQDHQLDLLVSFFHPVERETKVYPLVWDKSQNTLTLFKKED
;
A
#
# COMPACT_ATOMS: atom_id res chain seq x y z
N MET A 1 16.42 -24.89 -16.78
CA MET A 1 15.34 -23.97 -17.18
C MET A 1 14.69 -24.56 -18.43
N ILE A 2 13.43 -25.01 -18.36
CA ILE A 2 12.75 -25.69 -19.47
C ILE A 2 11.49 -24.88 -19.80
N GLY A 3 11.45 -24.30 -21.00
CA GLY A 3 10.27 -23.63 -21.53
C GLY A 3 9.35 -24.63 -22.22
N VAL A 4 8.05 -24.53 -21.95
CA VAL A 4 7.01 -25.33 -22.63
C VAL A 4 6.40 -24.48 -23.73
N ILE A 5 6.54 -24.91 -24.98
CA ILE A 5 5.89 -24.31 -26.14
C ILE A 5 4.61 -25.09 -26.42
N LEU A 6 3.46 -24.42 -26.33
CA LEU A 6 2.17 -24.96 -26.75
C LEU A 6 1.89 -24.48 -28.17
N VAL A 7 1.85 -25.41 -29.12
CA VAL A 7 1.53 -25.13 -30.54
C VAL A 7 0.09 -25.58 -30.79
N LEU A 8 -0.80 -24.64 -31.12
CA LEU A 8 -2.13 -24.96 -31.62
C LEU A 8 -2.08 -25.12 -33.14
N TRP A 9 -2.58 -26.25 -33.63
CA TRP A 9 -2.59 -26.58 -35.05
C TRP A 9 -3.98 -26.31 -35.63
N ALA A 10 -4.10 -25.29 -36.48
CA ALA A 10 -5.26 -25.11 -37.34
C ALA A 10 -4.81 -24.57 -38.71
N ASN A 11 -5.09 -25.34 -39.77
CA ASN A 11 -4.98 -24.94 -41.18
C ASN A 11 -3.60 -24.42 -41.66
N GLY A 12 -2.52 -25.13 -41.30
CA GLY A 12 -1.22 -25.00 -41.98
C GLY A 12 -0.50 -23.65 -41.81
N ARG A 13 -0.94 -22.80 -40.88
CA ARG A 13 -0.25 -21.55 -40.55
C ARG A 13 0.36 -21.67 -39.15
N PHE A 14 1.69 -21.57 -39.09
CA PHE A 14 2.43 -21.46 -37.83
C PHE A 14 2.23 -20.06 -37.25
N THR A 15 1.34 -19.90 -36.28
CA THR A 15 1.33 -18.73 -35.39
C THR A 15 1.97 -19.15 -34.07
N PRO A 16 3.22 -18.75 -33.79
CA PRO A 16 3.76 -18.92 -32.44
C PRO A 16 2.93 -18.06 -31.49
N LEU A 17 2.26 -18.72 -30.54
CA LEU A 17 1.69 -18.04 -29.38
C LEU A 17 2.87 -17.66 -28.49
N VAL A 18 3.43 -16.48 -28.74
CA VAL A 18 4.40 -15.86 -27.83
C VAL A 18 3.62 -15.39 -26.62
N SER A 19 3.53 -16.22 -25.59
CA SER A 19 3.13 -15.75 -24.27
C SER A 19 4.30 -14.95 -23.70
N SER A 20 4.20 -13.63 -23.73
CA SER A 20 5.06 -12.79 -22.90
C SER A 20 4.71 -13.08 -21.45
N ILE A 21 5.52 -13.91 -20.77
CA ILE A 21 5.54 -13.96 -19.31
C ILE A 21 6.12 -12.61 -18.89
N VAL A 22 5.26 -11.62 -18.72
CA VAL A 22 5.66 -10.35 -18.12
C VAL A 22 5.97 -10.67 -16.66
N SER A 23 7.24 -10.60 -16.28
CA SER A 23 7.62 -10.67 -14.86
C SER A 23 6.93 -9.48 -14.18
N HIS A 24 5.85 -9.76 -13.46
CA HIS A 24 5.21 -8.72 -12.66
C HIS A 24 6.19 -8.36 -11.55
N ALA A 25 6.48 -7.07 -11.42
CA ALA A 25 7.24 -6.54 -10.29
C ALA A 25 6.65 -7.12 -8.99
N SER A 26 7.50 -7.69 -8.14
CA SER A 26 7.06 -8.42 -6.94
C SER A 26 6.48 -7.42 -5.94
N GLN A 27 5.17 -7.23 -5.99
CA GLN A 27 4.43 -6.51 -4.95
C GLN A 27 3.98 -7.50 -3.89
N LYS A 28 4.28 -7.20 -2.62
CA LYS A 28 3.83 -8.00 -1.48
C LYS A 28 2.99 -7.13 -0.57
N THR A 29 1.72 -7.48 -0.38
CA THR A 29 0.87 -6.85 0.63
C THR A 29 1.37 -7.25 2.02
N LEU A 30 1.72 -6.26 2.82
CA LEU A 30 2.22 -6.40 4.19
C LEU A 30 1.10 -6.21 5.21
N PHE A 31 0.10 -5.40 4.86
CA PHE A 31 -1.05 -5.07 5.68
C PHE A 31 -2.24 -4.73 4.80
N GLU A 32 -3.43 -5.14 5.24
CA GLU A 32 -4.70 -4.77 4.65
C GLU A 32 -5.80 -4.75 5.71
N GLU A 33 -6.54 -3.65 5.81
CA GLU A 33 -7.66 -3.51 6.73
C GLU A 33 -8.78 -2.66 6.11
N ASN A 34 -10.03 -3.00 6.40
CA ASN A 34 -11.19 -2.18 6.05
C ASN A 34 -11.66 -1.45 7.31
N ILE A 35 -11.65 -0.11 7.27
CA ILE A 35 -11.91 0.75 8.42
C ILE A 35 -12.67 1.99 7.97
N ASP A 36 -13.62 2.46 8.78
CA ASP A 36 -14.31 3.74 8.56
C ASP A 36 -13.41 4.87 9.08
N LEU A 37 -12.70 5.52 8.18
CA LEU A 37 -11.68 6.52 8.55
C LEU A 37 -12.30 7.88 8.87
N ASN A 38 -13.52 8.18 8.43
CA ASN A 38 -14.16 9.48 8.66
C ASN A 38 -15.52 9.40 9.39
N PHE A 39 -15.83 8.22 9.95
CA PHE A 39 -17.04 7.92 10.71
C PHE A 39 -18.34 8.18 9.93
N ASP A 40 -18.34 7.95 8.61
CA ASP A 40 -19.52 8.16 7.75
C ASP A 40 -20.30 6.88 7.44
N GLY A 41 -19.86 5.75 8.00
CA GLY A 41 -20.45 4.43 7.82
C GLY A 41 -19.99 3.70 6.56
N GLN A 42 -19.14 4.30 5.73
CA GLN A 42 -18.46 3.61 4.62
C GLN A 42 -17.08 3.17 5.05
N LEU A 43 -16.70 1.94 4.70
CA LEU A 43 -15.36 1.43 4.99
C LEU A 43 -14.40 1.83 3.87
N GLU A 44 -13.27 2.42 4.24
CA GLU A 44 -12.10 2.55 3.39
C GLU A 44 -11.19 1.33 3.55
N LYS A 45 -10.57 0.94 2.44
CA LYS A 45 -9.54 -0.10 2.44
C LYS A 45 -8.16 0.54 2.53
N VAL A 46 -7.45 0.24 3.61
CA VAL A 46 -6.07 0.68 3.85
C VAL A 46 -5.12 -0.47 3.57
N SER A 47 -4.03 -0.20 2.86
CA SER A 47 -3.04 -1.23 2.52
C SER A 47 -1.61 -0.70 2.62
N LYS A 48 -0.72 -1.53 3.16
CA LYS A 48 0.75 -1.32 3.12
C LYS A 48 1.35 -2.38 2.20
N ILE A 49 2.08 -1.95 1.19
CA ILE A 49 2.56 -2.82 0.10
C ILE A 49 4.07 -2.61 -0.06
N GLN A 50 4.84 -3.70 0.06
CA GLN A 50 6.23 -3.72 -0.37
C GLN A 50 6.27 -3.72 -1.89
N THR A 51 7.04 -2.79 -2.45
CA THR A 51 7.37 -2.68 -3.87
C THR A 51 8.88 -2.87 -4.06
N GLU A 52 9.32 -2.98 -5.31
CA GLU A 52 10.74 -3.05 -5.65
C GLU A 52 11.56 -1.83 -5.19
N HIS A 53 10.91 -0.68 -5.01
CA HIS A 53 11.56 0.59 -4.69
C HIS A 53 11.37 1.05 -3.24
N GLY A 54 10.68 0.27 -2.41
CA GLY A 54 10.34 0.60 -1.03
C GLY A 54 8.89 0.27 -0.68
N ILE A 55 8.30 0.99 0.27
CA ILE A 55 6.94 0.73 0.74
C ILE A 55 5.97 1.75 0.16
N MET A 56 4.78 1.29 -0.23
CA MET A 56 3.66 2.13 -0.60
C MET A 56 2.49 1.92 0.37
N VAL A 57 1.92 3.01 0.86
CA VAL A 57 0.68 3.03 1.64
C VAL A 57 -0.43 3.51 0.73
N GLN A 58 -1.58 2.84 0.75
CA GLN A 58 -2.72 3.14 -0.10
C GLN A 58 -4.00 3.22 0.75
N VAL A 59 -4.87 4.16 0.40
CA VAL A 59 -6.25 4.24 0.89
C VAL A 59 -7.15 4.17 -0.33
N GLN A 60 -8.11 3.25 -0.32
CA GLN A 60 -9.14 3.12 -1.35
C GLN A 60 -10.50 3.41 -0.74
N SER A 61 -11.30 4.24 -1.40
CA SER A 61 -12.59 4.72 -0.89
C SER A 61 -13.66 4.81 -1.98
N GLY A 62 -14.89 5.07 -1.56
CA GLY A 62 -16.05 5.24 -2.43
C GLY A 62 -16.71 3.92 -2.85
N LEU A 63 -17.83 4.05 -3.58
CA LEU A 63 -18.60 2.90 -4.05
C LEU A 63 -17.71 2.00 -4.92
N PHE A 64 -17.63 0.72 -4.55
CA PHE A 64 -16.74 -0.28 -5.16
C PHE A 64 -15.23 0.05 -5.09
N LEU A 65 -14.77 0.83 -4.10
CA LEU A 65 -13.36 1.20 -3.92
C LEU A 65 -12.76 1.90 -5.17
N SER A 66 -13.58 2.75 -5.79
CA SER A 66 -13.29 3.41 -7.06
C SER A 66 -12.28 4.55 -6.94
N SER A 67 -12.16 5.20 -5.78
CA SER A 67 -11.12 6.17 -5.51
C SER A 67 -9.92 5.52 -4.83
N LYS A 68 -8.71 5.94 -5.23
CA LYS A 68 -7.46 5.43 -4.67
C LYS A 68 -6.45 6.56 -4.55
N VAL A 69 -5.85 6.66 -3.36
CA VAL A 69 -4.73 7.56 -3.06
C VAL A 69 -3.58 6.75 -2.49
N SER A 70 -2.35 7.21 -2.72
CA SER A 70 -1.18 6.49 -2.26
C SER A 70 -0.04 7.41 -1.90
N PHE A 71 0.74 7.01 -0.90
CA PHE A 71 2.00 7.65 -0.53
C PHE A 71 3.12 6.61 -0.55
N ALA A 72 4.27 6.96 -1.14
CA ALA A 72 5.40 6.05 -1.29
C ALA A 72 6.59 6.50 -0.44
N PHE A 73 7.14 5.56 0.32
CA PHE A 73 8.38 5.69 1.06
C PHE A 73 9.48 4.91 0.33
N LEU A 74 10.35 5.63 -0.34
CA LEU A 74 11.44 5.05 -1.12
C LEU A 74 12.57 4.57 -0.22
N ASN A 75 13.20 3.46 -0.58
CA ASN A 75 14.35 2.87 0.14
C ASN A 75 14.09 2.59 1.64
N MET A 76 12.83 2.35 2.01
CA MET A 76 12.44 1.91 3.35
C MET A 76 12.08 0.43 3.32
N ASP A 77 12.41 -0.26 4.41
CA ASP A 77 12.00 -1.63 4.65
C ASP A 77 10.75 -1.69 5.54
N ASP A 78 10.09 -2.85 5.55
CA ASP A 78 8.95 -3.07 6.43
C ASP A 78 9.32 -2.88 7.91
N GLY A 79 8.35 -2.38 8.67
CA GLY A 79 8.49 -2.06 10.08
C GLY A 79 7.17 -2.26 10.81
N PHE A 80 7.26 -2.41 12.13
CA PHE A 80 6.13 -2.67 13.01
C PHE A 80 6.02 -1.60 14.09
N LEU A 81 4.80 -1.29 14.47
CA LEU A 81 4.45 -0.58 15.70
C LEU A 81 4.26 -1.61 16.79
N TYR A 82 4.81 -1.32 17.97
CA TYR A 82 4.64 -2.13 19.15
C TYR A 82 3.83 -1.32 20.16
N ASP A 83 2.64 -1.79 20.48
CA ASP A 83 1.98 -1.43 21.72
C ASP A 83 2.11 -2.60 22.71
N HIS A 84 1.92 -2.36 24.01
CA HIS A 84 2.09 -3.40 25.05
C HIS A 84 1.20 -4.65 24.88
N LYS A 85 0.23 -4.62 23.96
CA LYS A 85 -0.80 -5.64 23.71
C LYS A 85 -0.80 -6.14 22.26
N SER A 86 -0.23 -5.42 21.30
CA SER A 86 -0.31 -5.73 19.87
C SER A 86 0.92 -5.27 19.07
N ILE A 87 1.14 -5.95 17.95
CA ILE A 87 2.14 -5.58 16.95
C ILE A 87 1.39 -5.32 15.65
N THR A 88 1.46 -4.10 15.12
CA THR A 88 0.77 -3.74 13.88
C THR A 88 1.65 -2.90 12.95
N PRO A 89 1.67 -3.16 11.63
CA PRO A 89 2.42 -2.35 10.68
C PRO A 89 1.80 -0.96 10.42
N VAL A 90 0.51 -0.78 10.72
CA VAL A 90 -0.26 0.47 10.58
C VAL A 90 -1.18 0.62 11.79
N ALA A 91 -1.26 1.82 12.36
CA ALA A 91 -2.24 2.18 13.38
C ALA A 91 -3.04 3.43 12.94
N PHE A 92 -4.18 3.66 13.58
CA PHE A 92 -5.11 4.72 13.22
C PHE A 92 -5.32 5.68 14.39
N VAL A 93 -5.22 6.98 14.14
CA VAL A 93 -5.36 8.02 15.17
C VAL A 93 -5.74 9.35 14.52
N ASP A 94 -6.57 10.14 15.19
CA ASP A 94 -6.87 11.52 14.80
C ASP A 94 -5.73 12.44 15.28
N ILE A 95 -4.79 12.79 14.39
CA ILE A 95 -3.56 13.52 14.75
C ILE A 95 -3.81 15.03 14.78
N ASN A 96 -4.61 15.52 13.85
CA ASN A 96 -4.89 16.94 13.64
C ASN A 96 -6.21 17.42 14.30
N GLN A 97 -6.94 16.52 14.97
CA GLN A 97 -8.21 16.78 15.66
C GLN A 97 -9.34 17.22 14.72
N ASP A 98 -9.36 16.70 13.49
CA ASP A 98 -10.39 17.00 12.49
C ASP A 98 -11.54 15.97 12.48
N HIS A 99 -11.56 15.04 13.44
CA HIS A 99 -12.50 13.92 13.52
C HIS A 99 -12.39 12.90 12.39
N GLN A 100 -11.23 12.85 11.73
CA GLN A 100 -10.85 11.83 10.78
C GLN A 100 -9.66 11.03 11.33
N LEU A 101 -9.59 9.74 11.01
CA LEU A 101 -8.47 8.89 11.38
C LEU A 101 -7.35 9.01 10.34
N ASP A 102 -6.18 9.40 10.83
CA ASP A 102 -4.92 9.38 10.10
C ASP A 102 -4.18 8.05 10.30
N LEU A 103 -3.18 7.79 9.46
CA LEU A 103 -2.41 6.55 9.48
C LEU A 103 -1.05 6.79 10.13
N LEU A 104 -0.75 6.10 11.22
CA LEU A 104 0.61 5.93 11.72
C LEU A 104 1.23 4.70 11.08
N VAL A 105 2.30 4.89 10.33
CA VAL A 105 2.95 3.78 9.62
C VAL A 105 4.40 3.65 10.06
N SER A 106 4.78 2.44 10.46
CA SER A 106 6.14 2.11 10.89
C SER A 106 6.98 1.60 9.72
N PHE A 107 8.25 1.99 9.70
CA PHE A 107 9.23 1.55 8.71
C PHE A 107 10.59 1.35 9.38
N PHE A 108 11.38 0.42 8.85
CA PHE A 108 12.78 0.33 9.22
C PHE A 108 13.62 1.15 8.23
N HIS A 109 14.38 2.13 8.75
CA HIS A 109 15.28 2.94 7.94
C HIS A 109 16.64 2.23 7.81
N PRO A 110 17.00 1.67 6.64
CA PRO A 110 18.16 0.79 6.53
C PRO A 110 19.50 1.50 6.79
N VAL A 111 19.60 2.78 6.39
CA VAL A 111 20.82 3.60 6.60
C VAL A 111 21.01 3.95 8.08
N GLU A 112 19.98 4.47 8.73
CA GLU A 112 20.03 4.91 10.13
C GLU A 112 19.89 3.73 11.12
N ARG A 113 19.47 2.56 10.64
CA ARG A 113 19.25 1.33 11.40
C ARG A 113 18.27 1.49 12.56
N GLU A 114 17.24 2.30 12.34
CA GLU A 114 16.21 2.56 13.32
C GLU A 114 14.81 2.41 12.75
N THR A 115 13.87 2.06 13.62
CA THR A 115 12.45 2.07 13.29
C THR A 115 11.93 3.50 13.42
N LYS A 116 11.37 4.01 12.32
CA LYS A 116 10.72 5.33 12.28
C LYS A 116 9.22 5.16 12.11
N VAL A 117 8.46 6.05 12.75
CA VAL A 117 7.01 6.14 12.60
C VAL A 117 6.70 7.42 11.85
N TYR A 118 5.94 7.30 10.77
CA TYR A 118 5.53 8.44 9.96
C TYR A 118 4.00 8.58 10.01
N PRO A 119 3.51 9.76 10.42
CA PRO A 119 2.10 10.10 10.34
C PRO A 119 1.72 10.50 8.91
N LEU A 120 0.71 9.83 8.35
CA LEU A 120 0.11 10.18 7.07
C LEU A 120 -1.31 10.70 7.31
N VAL A 121 -1.56 11.95 6.91
CA VAL A 121 -2.89 12.55 6.94
C VAL A 121 -3.63 12.21 5.67
N TRP A 122 -4.82 11.64 5.83
CA TRP A 122 -5.73 11.37 4.74
C TRP A 122 -6.80 12.46 4.71
N ASP A 123 -7.04 13.08 3.55
CA ASP A 123 -8.14 14.03 3.36
C ASP A 123 -9.09 13.47 2.31
N LYS A 124 -10.31 13.10 2.73
CA LYS A 124 -11.35 12.56 1.85
C LYS A 124 -11.85 13.59 0.85
N SER A 125 -11.98 14.85 1.26
CA SER A 125 -12.52 15.94 0.44
C SER A 125 -11.60 16.28 -0.72
N GLN A 126 -10.29 16.24 -0.49
CA GLN A 126 -9.27 16.49 -1.50
C GLN A 126 -8.78 15.21 -2.19
N ASN A 127 -9.18 14.05 -1.67
CA ASN A 127 -8.68 12.75 -2.08
C ASN A 127 -7.14 12.75 -2.10
N THR A 128 -6.54 13.02 -0.94
CA THR A 128 -5.08 13.05 -0.78
C THR A 128 -4.63 12.22 0.41
N LEU A 129 -3.38 11.76 0.34
CA LEU A 129 -2.68 11.11 1.45
C LEU A 129 -1.29 11.76 1.51
N THR A 130 -1.00 12.46 2.60
CA THR A 130 0.21 13.30 2.72
C THR A 130 0.95 13.02 4.00
N LEU A 131 2.26 13.18 4.00
CA LEU A 131 3.06 13.10 5.22
C LEU A 131 2.76 14.31 6.10
N PHE A 132 2.30 14.08 7.32
CA PHE A 132 2.10 15.14 8.29
C PHE A 132 3.44 15.72 8.71
N LYS A 133 3.57 17.03 8.51
CA LYS A 133 4.69 17.83 8.98
C LYS A 133 4.13 18.78 10.03
N LYS A 134 4.62 18.67 11.26
CA LYS A 134 4.36 19.69 12.26
C LYS A 134 5.12 20.94 11.82
N GLU A 135 4.41 22.00 11.47
CA GLU A 135 5.04 23.32 11.36
C GLU A 135 5.41 23.76 12.79
N ASP A 136 6.68 24.14 12.97
CA ASP A 136 7.24 24.61 14.25
C ASP A 136 6.73 26.00 14.64
#